data_AF-A0A353FMB4-F1
#
_entry.id   AF-A0A353FMB4-F1
#
_cell.length_a   1.000
_cell.length_b   1.000
_cell.length_c   1.000
_cell.angle_alpha   90.00
_cell.angle_beta   90.00
_cell.angle_gamma   90.00
#
_symmetry.space_group_name_H-M   'P 1'
#
loop_
_entity.id
_entity.type
_entity.pdbx_description
1 polymer ?
#
loop_
_entity_poly.entity_id
_entity_poly.type
_entity_poly.pdbx_seq_one_letter_code
_entity_poly.pdbx_strand_id
1 'polypeptide(L)'
;MIAPTLLALAGVLMQDSAALLRPDAVLGEDGHLHEGWQVAIRNGVIEAVGPDLKSLAGGKEFHLSGVLAPGFVDAWSWSGCDAAEESLRLSPNLLAADGIDKDSDSWKERLNAGITTVQLLPRPTNTLAGWAAVVTSSGPEVVSVRSRQVVSLLPKSVSDDRKGPLGLPGALEDLSTALPRVRGVSSSGAIALVEDAAGVDGFRAAGAGVPRAFIALGDPGSYGGILSGDLVALPVLGNSSWSPRRLEVWRRLHKGGARIAFGTGSESPEALRLAAMAFARVTGDPAAAFSSITSTAGLVAGRSDIGRINPGARADLVLWTAHPLDASSRIVGVMTGGRMTPASSK
;
A
#
# COMPACT_ATOMS: atom_id res chain seq x y z
N MET A 1 30.28 -2.44 1.59
CA MET A 1 30.88 -1.09 1.48
C MET A 1 29.80 -0.16 0.95
N ILE A 2 29.23 0.69 1.81
CA ILE A 2 28.24 1.69 1.36
C ILE A 2 29.00 2.69 0.50
N ALA A 3 28.58 2.89 -0.76
CA ALA A 3 29.27 3.81 -1.67
C ALA A 3 29.30 5.23 -1.05
N PRO A 4 30.43 5.97 -1.14
CA PRO A 4 30.58 7.29 -0.52
C PRO A 4 29.50 8.30 -0.96
N THR A 5 28.87 8.08 -2.12
CA THR A 5 27.74 8.86 -2.65
C THR A 5 26.48 8.76 -1.77
N LEU A 6 26.17 7.61 -1.17
CA LEU A 6 24.96 7.42 -0.33
C LEU A 6 25.08 8.09 1.04
N LEU A 7 26.29 8.11 1.63
CA LEU A 7 26.54 8.82 2.89
C LEU A 7 26.41 10.34 2.71
N ALA A 8 26.85 10.85 1.55
CA ALA A 8 26.67 12.24 1.18
C ALA A 8 25.20 12.60 0.93
N LEU A 9 24.36 11.68 0.42
CA LEU A 9 22.91 11.89 0.28
C LEU A 9 22.19 12.03 1.62
N ALA A 10 22.53 11.18 2.61
CA ALA A 10 21.84 11.13 3.91
C ALA A 10 22.01 12.42 4.74
N GLY A 11 23.16 13.09 4.62
CA GLY A 11 23.42 14.36 5.33
C GLY A 11 22.91 15.62 4.63
N VAL A 12 22.36 15.50 3.41
CA VAL A 12 22.20 16.65 2.49
C VAL A 12 20.76 16.91 2.08
N LEU A 13 19.91 15.89 2.00
CA LEU A 13 18.51 16.07 1.63
C LEU A 13 17.65 16.39 2.86
N MET A 14 17.83 17.62 3.39
CA MET A 14 16.87 18.21 4.31
C MET A 14 15.61 18.67 3.56
N GLN A 15 14.51 18.87 4.31
CA GLN A 15 13.12 19.05 3.85
C GLN A 15 12.84 20.20 2.86
N ASP A 16 13.83 21.01 2.48
CA ASP A 16 13.68 22.19 1.61
C ASP A 16 14.64 22.20 0.40
N SER A 17 15.18 21.04 0.00
CA SER A 17 16.17 20.94 -1.07
C SER A 17 15.60 20.39 -2.37
N ALA A 18 15.88 21.09 -3.47
CA ALA A 18 15.70 20.57 -4.81
C ALA A 18 16.80 19.55 -5.12
N ALA A 19 16.46 18.47 -5.81
CA ALA A 19 17.40 17.42 -6.17
C ALA A 19 17.13 16.90 -7.58
N LEU A 20 18.19 16.60 -8.32
CA LEU A 20 18.11 15.87 -9.57
C LEU A 20 18.80 14.51 -9.40
N LEU A 21 18.03 13.45 -9.51
CA LEU A 21 18.52 12.08 -9.42
C LEU A 21 18.80 11.54 -10.83
N ARG A 22 20.02 11.04 -11.04
CA ARG A 22 20.52 10.46 -12.28
C ARG A 22 20.90 8.98 -12.05
N PRO A 23 19.92 8.06 -12.03
CA PRO A 23 20.18 6.62 -11.96
C PRO A 23 20.66 6.06 -13.30
N ASP A 24 21.10 4.80 -13.34
CA ASP A 24 21.39 4.11 -14.60
C ASP A 24 20.09 3.91 -15.43
N ALA A 25 18.98 3.61 -14.73
CA ALA A 25 17.66 3.57 -15.33
C ALA A 25 16.55 3.95 -14.34
N VAL A 26 15.40 4.38 -14.87
CA VAL A 26 14.16 4.59 -14.10
C VAL A 26 13.13 3.56 -14.51
N LEU A 27 12.48 2.89 -13.56
CA LEU A 27 11.32 2.04 -13.83
C LEU A 27 10.07 2.93 -13.96
N GLY A 28 9.59 3.10 -15.19
CA GLY A 28 8.45 3.98 -15.50
C GLY A 28 7.09 3.40 -15.09
N GLU A 29 6.05 4.23 -15.18
CA GLU A 29 4.65 3.83 -14.93
C GLU A 29 4.13 2.80 -15.96
N ASP A 30 4.78 2.71 -17.11
CA ASP A 30 4.52 1.69 -18.13
C ASP A 30 5.08 0.30 -17.76
N GLY A 31 5.80 0.20 -16.64
CA GLY A 31 6.44 -1.03 -16.18
C GLY A 31 7.73 -1.37 -16.93
N HIS A 32 8.27 -0.44 -17.72
CA HIS A 32 9.52 -0.61 -18.45
C HIS A 32 10.68 0.16 -17.82
N LEU A 33 11.89 -0.37 -18.00
CA LEU A 33 13.11 0.32 -17.62
C LEU A 33 13.49 1.31 -18.71
N HIS A 34 13.68 2.57 -18.31
CA HIS A 34 14.11 3.64 -19.19
C HIS A 34 15.52 4.07 -18.81
N GLU A 35 16.50 3.69 -19.62
CA GLU A 35 17.91 4.06 -19.43
C GLU A 35 18.11 5.57 -19.65
N GLY A 36 18.96 6.18 -18.83
CA GLY A 36 19.28 7.61 -18.91
C GLY A 36 18.17 8.57 -18.45
N TRP A 37 17.01 8.05 -18.06
CA TRP A 37 15.96 8.85 -17.42
C TRP A 37 16.40 9.37 -16.06
N GLN A 38 15.86 10.53 -15.71
CA GLN A 38 16.21 11.30 -14.53
C GLN A 38 14.94 11.64 -13.76
N VAL A 39 15.10 11.94 -12.46
CA VAL A 39 13.99 12.31 -11.57
C VAL A 39 14.33 13.60 -10.85
N ALA A 40 13.57 14.65 -11.13
CA ALA A 40 13.66 15.93 -10.45
C ALA A 40 12.71 15.93 -9.25
N ILE A 41 13.21 16.30 -8.07
CA ILE A 41 12.45 16.33 -6.82
C ILE A 41 12.60 17.70 -6.18
N ARG A 42 11.51 18.22 -5.61
CA ARG A 42 11.51 19.44 -4.81
C ARG A 42 10.58 19.25 -3.62
N ASN A 43 11.08 19.55 -2.42
CA ASN A 43 10.30 19.52 -1.17
C ASN A 43 9.55 18.18 -0.99
N GLY A 44 10.23 17.07 -1.30
CA GLY A 44 9.68 15.72 -1.17
C GLY A 44 8.63 15.33 -2.22
N VAL A 45 8.46 16.11 -3.28
CA VAL A 45 7.53 15.84 -4.40
C VAL A 45 8.33 15.72 -5.70
N ILE A 46 7.92 14.79 -6.57
CA ILE A 46 8.48 14.60 -7.90
C ILE A 46 7.98 15.75 -8.80
N GLU A 47 8.90 16.56 -9.31
CA GLU A 47 8.60 17.69 -10.20
C GLU A 47 8.58 17.25 -11.67
N ALA A 48 9.53 16.39 -12.08
CA ALA A 48 9.64 15.86 -13.43
C ALA A 48 10.32 14.49 -13.47
N VAL A 49 9.97 13.69 -14.47
CA VAL A 49 10.59 12.40 -14.79
C VAL A 49 10.76 12.31 -16.29
N GLY A 50 11.94 11.91 -16.75
CA GLY A 50 12.21 11.75 -18.18
C GLY A 50 13.69 11.92 -18.54
N PRO A 51 14.02 11.89 -19.84
CA PRO A 51 15.37 12.15 -20.31
C PRO A 51 15.71 13.64 -20.23
N ASP A 52 17.00 13.96 -20.17
CA ASP A 52 17.54 15.31 -20.36
C ASP A 52 16.91 16.41 -19.48
N LEU A 53 16.58 16.09 -18.23
CA LEU A 53 16.05 17.07 -17.29
C LEU A 53 17.11 18.12 -16.97
N LYS A 54 16.68 19.39 -16.95
CA LYS A 54 17.55 20.51 -16.55
C LYS A 54 17.83 20.46 -15.06
N SER A 55 19.05 20.82 -14.69
CA SER A 55 19.44 21.05 -13.30
C SER A 55 18.48 22.04 -12.65
N LEU A 56 18.01 21.71 -11.45
CA LEU A 56 17.13 22.59 -10.68
C LEU A 56 17.96 23.72 -10.06
N ALA A 57 17.47 24.96 -10.14
CA ALA A 57 18.14 26.10 -9.51
C ALA A 57 18.27 25.88 -7.99
N GLY A 58 19.51 25.95 -7.48
CA GLY A 58 19.83 25.66 -6.07
C GLY A 58 19.72 24.19 -5.68
N GLY A 59 19.40 23.30 -6.63
CA GLY A 59 19.26 21.88 -6.40
C GLY A 59 20.57 21.12 -6.55
N LYS A 60 20.70 20.01 -5.82
CA LYS A 60 21.87 19.14 -5.88
C LYS A 60 21.66 18.00 -6.86
N GLU A 61 22.72 17.61 -7.55
CA GLU A 61 22.69 16.49 -8.48
C GLU A 61 23.31 15.24 -7.86
N PHE A 62 22.67 14.10 -8.08
CA PHE A 62 23.12 12.82 -7.56
C PHE A 62 23.17 11.79 -8.68
N HIS A 63 24.36 11.25 -8.91
CA HIS A 63 24.56 10.10 -9.80
C HIS A 63 24.41 8.82 -8.98
N LEU A 64 23.49 7.96 -9.39
CA LEU A 64 23.12 6.75 -8.66
C LEU A 64 23.40 5.54 -9.56
N SER A 65 24.14 4.57 -9.07
CA SER A 65 24.28 3.30 -9.77
C SER A 65 23.09 2.40 -9.42
N GLY A 66 22.38 1.93 -10.44
CA GLY A 66 21.22 1.05 -10.33
C GLY A 66 19.93 1.61 -10.93
N VAL A 67 18.84 0.89 -10.67
CA VAL A 67 17.49 1.20 -11.12
C VAL A 67 16.75 1.96 -10.03
N LEU A 68 16.24 3.15 -10.35
CA LEU A 68 15.35 3.90 -9.47
C LEU A 68 13.89 3.54 -9.77
N ALA A 69 13.13 3.22 -8.74
CA ALA A 69 11.73 2.82 -8.86
C ALA A 69 10.88 3.44 -7.75
N PRO A 70 9.54 3.50 -7.91
CA PRO A 70 8.64 3.79 -6.80
C PRO A 70 8.91 2.84 -5.62
N GLY A 71 8.88 3.39 -4.41
CA GLY A 71 8.88 2.57 -3.20
C GLY A 71 7.61 1.73 -3.10
N PHE A 72 7.73 0.56 -2.47
CA PHE A 72 6.58 -0.31 -2.30
C PHE A 72 5.59 0.29 -1.30
N VAL A 73 4.31 0.08 -1.59
CA VAL A 73 3.18 0.43 -0.74
C VAL A 73 2.54 -0.86 -0.25
N ASP A 74 2.54 -1.06 1.06
CA ASP A 74 1.82 -2.16 1.70
C ASP A 74 0.35 -1.76 1.85
N ALA A 75 -0.53 -2.39 1.05
CA ALA A 75 -1.91 -1.94 0.87
C ALA A 75 -2.76 -2.07 2.14
N TRP A 76 -2.36 -2.93 3.09
CA TRP A 76 -2.97 -3.02 4.42
C TRP A 76 -2.10 -3.87 5.35
N SER A 77 -1.95 -3.40 6.59
CA SER A 77 -1.21 -4.08 7.65
C SER A 77 -1.82 -3.80 9.03
N TRP A 78 -1.72 -4.76 9.93
CA TRP A 78 -1.94 -4.60 11.37
C TRP A 78 -0.63 -4.54 12.15
N SER A 79 0.48 -5.05 11.60
CA SER A 79 1.80 -4.98 12.26
C SER A 79 2.24 -3.52 12.44
N GLY A 80 2.71 -3.16 13.64
CA GLY A 80 3.07 -1.78 13.99
C GLY A 80 1.89 -0.87 14.35
N CYS A 81 0.69 -1.44 14.54
CA CYS A 81 -0.49 -0.70 14.99
C CYS A 81 -1.33 -1.53 15.97
N ASP A 82 -1.65 -0.95 17.11
CA ASP A 82 -2.59 -1.47 18.09
C ASP A 82 -3.78 -0.52 18.26
N ALA A 83 -4.65 -0.49 17.25
CA ALA A 83 -5.92 0.21 17.30
C ALA A 83 -7.06 -0.82 17.17
N ALA A 84 -7.86 -0.97 18.22
CA ALA A 84 -9.00 -1.89 18.24
C ALA A 84 -10.13 -1.33 19.10
N GLU A 85 -11.37 -1.65 18.75
CA GLU A 85 -12.53 -1.38 19.60
C GLU A 85 -13.34 -2.66 19.79
N GLU A 86 -13.44 -3.12 21.03
CA GLU A 86 -14.03 -4.41 21.38
C GLU A 86 -15.40 -4.31 22.04
N SER A 87 -15.78 -3.15 22.56
CA SER A 87 -17.03 -2.91 23.29
C SER A 87 -18.13 -2.33 22.41
N LEU A 88 -17.78 -1.56 21.38
CA LEU A 88 -18.76 -0.93 20.47
C LEU A 88 -18.87 -1.63 19.12
N ARG A 89 -20.09 -1.64 18.56
CA ARG A 89 -20.37 -2.11 17.20
C ARG A 89 -19.81 -1.19 16.12
N LEU A 90 -19.87 0.11 16.39
CA LEU A 90 -19.53 1.16 15.45
C LEU A 90 -18.58 2.14 16.12
N SER A 91 -17.44 2.35 15.48
CA SER A 91 -16.35 3.18 15.97
C SER A 91 -15.87 4.15 14.90
N PRO A 92 -16.77 4.98 14.32
CA PRO A 92 -16.44 5.81 13.16
C PRO A 92 -15.34 6.85 13.41
N ASN A 93 -14.99 7.09 14.68
CA ASN A 93 -13.98 8.06 15.08
C ASN A 93 -12.67 7.43 15.54
N LEU A 94 -12.58 6.10 15.69
CA LEU A 94 -11.32 5.43 16.03
C LEU A 94 -10.29 5.69 14.93
N LEU A 95 -9.05 5.98 15.29
CA LEU A 95 -7.98 6.26 14.35
C LEU A 95 -6.87 5.23 14.52
N ALA A 96 -6.48 4.56 13.44
CA ALA A 96 -5.27 3.74 13.44
C ALA A 96 -4.02 4.57 13.74
N ALA A 97 -4.03 5.86 13.38
CA ALA A 97 -2.94 6.80 13.64
C ALA A 97 -2.61 6.94 15.13
N ASP A 98 -3.60 6.80 16.01
CA ASP A 98 -3.42 6.91 17.47
C ASP A 98 -2.83 5.63 18.08
N GLY A 99 -2.97 4.50 17.38
CA GLY A 99 -2.44 3.19 17.79
C GLY A 99 -1.08 2.84 17.18
N ILE A 100 -0.38 3.76 16.53
CA ILE A 100 0.93 3.48 15.91
C ILE A 100 1.96 3.18 16.99
N ASP A 101 2.53 1.97 16.95
CA ASP A 101 3.68 1.61 17.77
C ASP A 101 4.96 2.10 17.08
N LYS A 102 5.53 3.20 17.59
CA LYS A 102 6.70 3.84 16.98
C LYS A 102 8.00 3.08 17.19
N ASP A 103 8.04 2.20 18.19
CA ASP A 103 9.25 1.47 18.60
C ASP A 103 9.30 0.07 17.98
N SER A 104 8.28 -0.31 17.19
CA SER A 104 8.22 -1.59 16.50
C SER A 104 9.38 -1.82 15.53
N ASP A 105 10.01 -3.00 15.61
CA ASP A 105 11.04 -3.44 14.66
C ASP A 105 10.51 -3.53 13.20
N SER A 106 9.19 -3.64 13.05
CA SER A 106 8.53 -3.75 11.73
C SER A 106 8.81 -2.56 10.81
N TRP A 107 9.13 -1.38 11.35
CA TRP A 107 9.52 -0.22 10.53
C TRP A 107 10.83 -0.44 9.78
N LYS A 108 11.82 -0.98 10.49
CA LYS A 108 13.13 -1.30 9.91
C LYS A 108 13.02 -2.47 8.93
N GLU A 109 12.23 -3.48 9.25
CA GLU A 109 11.96 -4.61 8.36
C GLU A 109 11.30 -4.16 7.05
N ARG A 110 10.31 -3.26 7.11
CA ARG A 110 9.69 -2.66 5.92
C ARG A 110 10.68 -1.92 5.03
N LEU A 111 11.52 -1.06 5.61
CA LEU A 111 12.54 -0.36 4.84
C LEU A 111 13.53 -1.33 4.18
N ASN A 112 13.94 -2.38 4.90
CA ASN A 112 14.81 -3.43 4.36
C ASN A 112 14.13 -4.28 3.26
N ALA A 113 12.79 -4.28 3.20
CA ALA A 113 12.01 -4.90 2.14
C ALA A 113 11.66 -3.95 0.98
N GLY A 114 12.03 -2.67 1.08
CA GLY A 114 11.75 -1.65 0.05
C GLY A 114 10.35 -1.04 0.17
N ILE A 115 9.68 -1.26 1.31
CA ILE A 115 8.39 -0.68 1.63
C ILE A 115 8.62 0.70 2.23
N THR A 116 8.23 1.73 1.49
CA THR A 116 8.32 3.13 1.93
C THR A 116 7.08 3.57 2.68
N THR A 117 5.94 2.96 2.37
CA THR A 117 4.63 3.43 2.80
C THR A 117 3.73 2.25 3.13
N VAL A 118 2.93 2.36 4.19
CA VAL A 118 1.99 1.33 4.62
C VAL A 118 0.65 1.95 5.00
N GLN A 119 -0.44 1.27 4.66
CA GLN A 119 -1.76 1.57 5.21
C GLN A 119 -1.99 0.73 6.48
N LEU A 120 -2.00 1.37 7.64
CA LEU A 120 -2.35 0.73 8.90
C LEU A 120 -3.86 0.79 9.12
N LEU A 121 -4.46 -0.36 9.45
CA LEU A 121 -5.90 -0.47 9.71
C LEU A 121 -6.12 -0.71 11.21
N PRO A 122 -7.23 -0.19 11.78
CA PRO A 122 -7.73 -0.73 13.03
C PRO A 122 -8.04 -2.23 12.86
N ARG A 123 -7.94 -2.99 13.95
CA ARG A 123 -8.34 -4.39 13.98
C ARG A 123 -9.83 -4.48 13.64
N PRO A 124 -10.24 -5.44 12.78
CA PRO A 124 -11.63 -5.58 12.36
C PRO A 124 -12.45 -6.33 13.41
N THR A 125 -12.56 -5.78 14.62
CA THR A 125 -13.25 -6.38 15.78
C THR A 125 -14.73 -6.01 15.85
N ASN A 126 -15.21 -5.15 14.96
CA ASN A 126 -16.58 -4.67 14.87
C ASN A 126 -16.93 -4.22 13.44
N THR A 127 -18.20 -3.91 13.17
CA THR A 127 -18.71 -3.67 11.81
C THR A 127 -18.11 -2.42 11.16
N LEU A 128 -18.01 -1.32 11.92
CA LEU A 128 -17.40 -0.07 11.45
C LEU A 128 -16.21 0.26 12.34
N ALA A 129 -15.01 -0.17 11.93
CA ALA A 129 -13.83 -0.25 12.79
C ALA A 129 -13.03 1.04 12.93
N GLY A 130 -13.42 2.11 12.23
CA GLY A 130 -12.73 3.40 12.30
C GLY A 130 -11.88 3.69 11.07
N TRP A 131 -10.93 4.60 11.20
CA TRP A 131 -10.12 5.12 10.11
C TRP A 131 -8.76 4.43 10.04
N ALA A 132 -8.44 3.97 8.84
CA ALA A 132 -7.08 3.61 8.48
C ALA A 132 -6.19 4.87 8.35
N ALA A 133 -4.90 4.67 8.59
CA ALA A 133 -3.86 5.69 8.44
C ALA A 133 -2.86 5.27 7.36
N VAL A 134 -2.31 6.22 6.62
CA VAL A 134 -1.16 5.99 5.72
C VAL A 134 0.07 6.57 6.38
N VAL A 135 1.12 5.76 6.50
CA VAL A 135 2.31 6.08 7.31
C VAL A 135 3.57 5.77 6.52
N THR A 136 4.62 6.57 6.69
CA THR A 136 5.95 6.28 6.14
C THR A 136 6.67 5.24 6.97
N SER A 137 7.49 4.39 6.34
CA SER A 137 8.30 3.42 7.09
C SER A 137 9.58 4.03 7.68
N SER A 138 9.99 5.21 7.20
CA SER A 138 11.19 5.97 7.60
C SER A 138 10.97 6.85 8.83
N GLY A 139 10.83 6.24 10.01
CA GLY A 139 10.23 6.92 11.14
C GLY A 139 8.72 7.06 10.86
N PRO A 140 7.84 6.48 11.68
CA PRO A 140 6.42 6.34 11.36
C PRO A 140 5.65 7.66 11.39
N GLU A 141 5.94 8.53 10.44
CA GLU A 141 5.27 9.79 10.20
C GLU A 141 3.97 9.55 9.45
N VAL A 142 2.89 10.13 9.97
CA VAL A 142 1.55 9.98 9.40
C VAL A 142 1.41 10.86 8.17
N VAL A 143 1.24 10.23 7.01
CA VAL A 143 0.98 10.91 5.71
C VAL A 143 -0.52 11.16 5.52
N SER A 144 -1.38 10.32 6.09
CA SER A 144 -2.82 10.56 6.16
C SER A 144 -3.39 9.93 7.42
N VAL A 145 -4.08 10.73 8.23
CA VAL A 145 -4.77 10.26 9.45
C VAL A 145 -6.06 9.50 9.11
N ARG A 146 -6.70 9.82 7.98
CA ARG A 146 -8.00 9.28 7.56
C ARG A 146 -7.99 8.87 6.09
N SER A 147 -7.35 7.73 5.82
CA SER A 147 -7.15 7.22 4.45
C SER A 147 -8.38 6.50 3.91
N ARG A 148 -8.92 5.54 4.68
CA ARG A 148 -10.16 4.81 4.39
C ARG A 148 -10.92 4.54 5.68
N GLN A 149 -12.23 4.65 5.63
CA GLN A 149 -13.09 4.10 6.70
C GLN A 149 -13.10 2.58 6.59
N VAL A 150 -12.68 1.88 7.63
CA VAL A 150 -12.61 0.42 7.67
C VAL A 150 -13.96 -0.16 8.07
N VAL A 151 -14.46 -1.07 7.23
CA VAL A 151 -15.68 -1.82 7.42
C VAL A 151 -15.33 -3.30 7.48
N SER A 152 -15.84 -4.02 8.48
CA SER A 152 -15.66 -5.47 8.58
C SER A 152 -16.99 -6.18 8.43
N LEU A 153 -17.10 -6.99 7.38
CA LEU A 153 -18.22 -7.91 7.17
C LEU A 153 -17.80 -9.37 7.41
N LEU A 154 -16.73 -9.58 8.18
CA LEU A 154 -16.27 -10.89 8.60
C LEU A 154 -17.26 -11.50 9.61
N PRO A 155 -17.43 -12.84 9.64
CA PRO A 155 -18.36 -13.51 10.56
C PRO A 155 -18.23 -13.05 12.02
N LYS A 156 -17.00 -12.94 12.52
CA LYS A 156 -16.70 -12.48 13.88
C LYS A 156 -17.11 -11.02 14.17
N SER A 157 -17.25 -10.20 13.13
CA SER A 157 -17.59 -8.78 13.24
C SER A 157 -19.07 -8.51 13.05
N VAL A 158 -19.78 -9.43 12.38
CA VAL A 158 -21.21 -9.30 12.08
C VAL A 158 -22.10 -10.22 12.92
N SER A 159 -21.51 -11.16 13.66
CA SER A 159 -22.19 -12.07 14.59
C SER A 159 -21.46 -12.08 15.94
N ASP A 160 -21.49 -10.96 16.65
CA ASP A 160 -20.87 -10.82 17.99
C ASP A 160 -21.96 -10.75 19.05
N ASP A 161 -22.14 -11.81 19.83
CA ASP A 161 -23.20 -11.88 20.85
C ASP A 161 -23.06 -10.86 21.98
N ARG A 162 -21.87 -10.25 22.15
CA ARG A 162 -21.60 -9.30 23.25
C ARG A 162 -22.13 -7.91 22.95
N LYS A 163 -22.05 -7.49 21.69
CA LYS A 163 -22.36 -6.11 21.26
C LYS A 163 -23.29 -6.03 20.05
N GLY A 164 -23.53 -7.15 19.38
CA GLY A 164 -24.18 -7.24 18.08
C GLY A 164 -23.24 -6.83 16.92
N PRO A 165 -23.75 -6.80 15.68
CA PRO A 165 -25.04 -7.36 15.27
C PRO A 165 -25.03 -8.90 15.39
N LEU A 166 -26.22 -9.52 15.26
CA LEU A 166 -26.41 -10.98 15.35
C LEU A 166 -26.47 -11.65 13.96
N GLY A 167 -25.89 -10.98 12.96
CA GLY A 167 -25.82 -11.45 11.58
C GLY A 167 -25.56 -10.32 10.58
N LEU A 168 -25.24 -10.72 9.34
CA LEU A 168 -24.98 -9.81 8.23
C LEU A 168 -26.11 -8.78 7.97
N PRO A 169 -27.42 -9.12 8.03
CA PRO A 169 -28.48 -8.13 7.80
C PRO A 169 -28.43 -6.94 8.78
N GLY A 170 -28.21 -7.20 10.07
CA GLY A 170 -28.09 -6.14 11.07
C GLY A 170 -26.83 -5.29 10.87
N ALA A 171 -25.71 -5.91 10.44
CA ALA A 171 -24.51 -5.18 10.08
C ALA A 171 -24.74 -4.22 8.89
N LEU A 172 -25.47 -4.68 7.87
CA LEU A 172 -25.78 -3.86 6.70
C LEU A 172 -26.75 -2.72 7.02
N GLU A 173 -27.71 -2.94 7.92
CA GLU A 173 -28.59 -1.88 8.43
C GLU A 173 -27.78 -0.81 9.17
N ASP A 174 -26.93 -1.22 10.12
CA ASP A 174 -26.02 -0.35 10.86
C ASP A 174 -25.14 0.47 9.90
N LEU A 175 -24.56 -0.18 8.87
CA LEU A 175 -23.71 0.48 7.87
C LEU A 175 -24.48 1.46 7.00
N SER A 176 -25.66 1.08 6.50
CA SER A 176 -26.48 1.95 5.63
C SER A 176 -26.88 3.25 6.32
N THR A 177 -27.04 3.21 7.65
CA THR A 177 -27.38 4.38 8.47
C THR A 177 -26.15 5.18 8.86
N ALA A 178 -25.09 4.51 9.30
CA ALA A 178 -23.94 5.17 9.92
C ALA A 178 -22.91 5.65 8.89
N LEU A 179 -22.58 4.82 7.89
CA LEU A 179 -21.47 5.08 6.97
C LEU A 179 -21.62 6.43 6.24
N PRO A 180 -22.78 6.78 5.64
CA PRO A 180 -22.93 8.07 4.94
C PRO A 180 -22.79 9.29 5.85
N ARG A 181 -22.96 9.12 7.17
CA ARG A 181 -22.86 10.19 8.17
C ARG A 181 -21.43 10.37 8.71
N VAL A 182 -20.52 9.45 8.37
CA VAL A 182 -19.12 9.55 8.81
C VAL A 182 -18.45 10.74 8.11
N ARG A 183 -17.93 11.67 8.91
CA ARG A 183 -17.29 12.88 8.40
C ARG A 183 -16.05 12.54 7.54
N GLY A 184 -16.04 13.00 6.29
CA GLY A 184 -14.93 12.80 5.36
C GLY A 184 -14.96 11.49 4.57
N VAL A 185 -15.96 10.63 4.78
CA VAL A 185 -16.08 9.35 4.06
C VAL A 185 -16.36 9.53 2.56
N SER A 186 -17.05 10.61 2.17
CA SER A 186 -17.35 10.87 0.76
C SER A 186 -16.10 11.19 -0.05
N SER A 187 -15.07 11.76 0.57
CA SER A 187 -13.78 12.05 -0.06
C SER A 187 -12.78 10.90 0.08
N SER A 188 -12.61 10.38 1.29
CA SER A 188 -11.60 9.34 1.56
C SER A 188 -12.10 7.95 1.16
N GLY A 189 -13.41 7.72 1.21
CA GLY A 189 -14.01 6.42 0.94
C GLY A 189 -13.84 5.41 2.07
N ALA A 190 -14.23 4.18 1.78
CA ALA A 190 -14.24 3.07 2.72
C ALA A 190 -13.58 1.82 2.13
N ILE A 191 -13.03 0.97 2.99
CA ILE A 191 -12.45 -0.32 2.63
C ILE A 191 -13.14 -1.43 3.42
N ALA A 192 -13.68 -2.43 2.73
CA ALA A 192 -14.47 -3.49 3.33
C ALA A 192 -13.73 -4.83 3.34
N LEU A 193 -13.61 -5.45 4.51
CA LEU A 193 -13.16 -6.82 4.66
C LEU A 193 -14.33 -7.78 4.41
N VAL A 194 -14.18 -8.66 3.43
CA VAL A 194 -15.26 -9.55 2.94
C VAL A 194 -14.73 -10.97 2.68
N GLU A 195 -15.60 -11.97 2.89
CA GLU A 195 -15.29 -13.39 2.65
C GLU A 195 -16.20 -14.07 1.63
N ASP A 196 -17.28 -13.41 1.21
CA ASP A 196 -18.26 -13.96 0.28
C ASP A 196 -18.95 -12.88 -0.58
N ALA A 197 -19.81 -13.32 -1.50
CA ALA A 197 -20.56 -12.44 -2.39
C ALA A 197 -21.58 -11.56 -1.65
N ALA A 198 -22.21 -12.09 -0.58
CA ALA A 198 -23.23 -11.37 0.18
C ALA A 198 -22.64 -10.15 0.89
N GLY A 199 -21.43 -10.26 1.44
CA GLY A 199 -20.70 -9.15 2.01
C GLY A 199 -20.33 -8.08 0.98
N VAL A 200 -19.90 -8.49 -0.22
CA VAL A 200 -19.58 -7.54 -1.31
C VAL A 200 -20.81 -6.76 -1.75
N ASP A 201 -21.90 -7.46 -2.08
CA ASP A 201 -23.12 -6.83 -2.57
C ASP A 201 -23.81 -6.00 -1.48
N GLY A 202 -23.82 -6.51 -0.24
CA GLY A 202 -24.31 -5.79 0.93
C GLY A 202 -23.55 -4.48 1.15
N PHE A 203 -22.22 -4.50 1.10
CA PHE A 203 -21.42 -3.28 1.25
C PHE A 203 -21.66 -2.28 0.11
N ARG A 204 -21.80 -2.75 -1.13
CA ARG A 204 -22.12 -1.89 -2.27
C ARG A 204 -23.44 -1.15 -2.09
N ALA A 205 -24.45 -1.84 -1.57
CA ALA A 205 -25.76 -1.27 -1.28
C ALA A 205 -25.68 -0.29 -0.10
N ALA A 206 -25.10 -0.70 1.04
CA ALA A 206 -25.02 0.12 2.24
C ALA A 206 -24.11 1.36 2.09
N GLY A 207 -23.05 1.25 1.27
CA GLY A 207 -22.09 2.31 0.96
C GLY A 207 -22.29 2.94 -0.41
N ALA A 208 -23.52 3.00 -0.91
CA ALA A 208 -23.80 3.62 -2.21
C ALA A 208 -23.25 5.07 -2.27
N GLY A 209 -22.51 5.39 -3.34
CA GLY A 209 -21.88 6.70 -3.52
C GLY A 209 -20.58 6.93 -2.75
N VAL A 210 -20.16 6.01 -1.89
CA VAL A 210 -18.87 6.07 -1.19
C VAL A 210 -17.78 5.42 -2.05
N PRO A 211 -16.64 6.11 -2.32
CA PRO A 211 -15.50 5.47 -2.98
C PRO A 211 -15.07 4.23 -2.19
N ARG A 212 -14.84 3.10 -2.87
CA ARG A 212 -14.66 1.81 -2.21
C ARG A 212 -13.44 1.04 -2.67
N ALA A 213 -12.93 0.23 -1.76
CA ALA A 213 -12.01 -0.87 -2.01
C ALA A 213 -12.43 -2.08 -1.16
N PHE A 214 -11.93 -3.27 -1.51
CA PHE A 214 -12.22 -4.50 -0.79
C PHE A 214 -10.94 -5.16 -0.32
N ILE A 215 -10.97 -5.78 0.85
CA ILE A 215 -9.97 -6.77 1.28
C ILE A 215 -10.67 -8.13 1.24
N ALA A 216 -10.27 -8.99 0.31
CA ALA A 216 -10.89 -10.29 0.12
C ALA A 216 -10.14 -11.37 0.93
N LEU A 217 -10.76 -11.84 2.01
CA LEU A 217 -10.15 -12.79 2.97
C LEU A 217 -10.73 -14.21 2.89
N GLY A 218 -11.82 -14.43 2.15
CA GLY A 218 -12.46 -15.74 2.00
C GLY A 218 -11.82 -16.61 0.94
N ASP A 219 -12.64 -17.29 0.12
CA ASP A 219 -12.21 -17.91 -1.13
C ASP A 219 -12.67 -17.06 -2.34
N PRO A 220 -11.84 -16.11 -2.83
CA PRO A 220 -12.20 -15.30 -3.98
C PRO A 220 -12.43 -16.14 -5.25
N GLY A 221 -12.06 -17.43 -5.28
CA GLY A 221 -12.46 -18.32 -6.36
C GLY A 221 -13.98 -18.49 -6.47
N SER A 222 -14.72 -18.27 -5.38
CA SER A 222 -16.18 -18.47 -5.28
C SER A 222 -16.99 -17.20 -5.56
N TYR A 223 -16.39 -16.01 -5.43
CA TYR A 223 -17.08 -14.72 -5.61
C TYR A 223 -16.26 -13.68 -6.42
N GLY A 224 -15.09 -14.04 -6.93
CA GLY A 224 -14.19 -13.07 -7.56
C GLY A 224 -14.74 -12.39 -8.81
N GLY A 225 -15.69 -13.03 -9.50
CA GLY A 225 -16.31 -12.47 -10.70
C GLY A 225 -17.07 -11.16 -10.42
N ILE A 226 -17.70 -11.03 -9.25
CA ILE A 226 -18.42 -9.81 -8.91
C ILE A 226 -17.49 -8.64 -8.57
N LEU A 227 -16.20 -8.88 -8.32
CA LEU A 227 -15.19 -7.85 -8.03
C LEU A 227 -14.53 -7.25 -9.28
N SER A 228 -15.06 -7.55 -10.47
CA SER A 228 -14.57 -6.97 -11.73
C SER A 228 -14.60 -5.43 -11.68
N GLY A 229 -13.48 -4.80 -12.04
CA GLY A 229 -13.32 -3.34 -12.04
C GLY A 229 -13.07 -2.71 -10.66
N ASP A 230 -13.24 -3.46 -9.57
CA ASP A 230 -12.98 -2.96 -8.22
C ASP A 230 -11.49 -2.96 -7.87
N LEU A 231 -11.15 -2.12 -6.89
CA LEU A 231 -9.88 -2.20 -6.16
C LEU A 231 -9.97 -3.32 -5.13
N VAL A 232 -9.14 -4.36 -5.28
CA VAL A 232 -9.16 -5.56 -4.45
C VAL A 232 -7.78 -5.77 -3.83
N ALA A 233 -7.69 -5.63 -2.52
CA ALA A 233 -6.53 -6.05 -1.76
C ALA A 233 -6.63 -7.53 -1.39
N LEU A 234 -5.53 -8.25 -1.57
CA LEU A 234 -5.39 -9.65 -1.20
C LEU A 234 -4.31 -9.79 -0.13
N PRO A 235 -4.41 -10.81 0.75
CA PRO A 235 -3.31 -11.13 1.64
C PRO A 235 -2.12 -11.65 0.83
N VAL A 236 -0.91 -11.26 1.25
CA VAL A 236 0.31 -11.98 0.84
C VAL A 236 0.24 -13.44 1.30
N LEU A 237 1.03 -14.30 0.66
CA LEU A 237 1.13 -15.70 1.06
C LEU A 237 2.29 -15.87 2.04
N GLY A 238 1.97 -16.11 3.31
CA GLY A 238 2.94 -16.59 4.30
C GLY A 238 3.54 -17.95 3.91
N ASN A 239 4.62 -18.35 4.58
CA ASN A 239 5.42 -19.53 4.19
C ASN A 239 4.62 -20.85 4.07
N SER A 240 3.53 -21.01 4.82
CA SER A 240 2.66 -22.21 4.79
C SER A 240 1.39 -22.05 3.95
N SER A 241 1.16 -20.87 3.37
CA SER A 241 -0.09 -20.52 2.67
C SER A 241 -0.04 -20.72 1.15
N TRP A 242 1.12 -21.10 0.61
CA TRP A 242 1.33 -21.29 -0.83
C TRP A 242 0.57 -22.52 -1.35
N SER A 243 -0.29 -22.33 -2.35
CA SER A 243 -0.96 -23.43 -3.04
C SER A 243 -1.24 -23.08 -4.51
N PRO A 244 -1.25 -24.07 -5.42
CA PRO A 244 -1.63 -23.86 -6.82
C PRO A 244 -3.02 -23.23 -6.97
N ARG A 245 -3.97 -23.62 -6.09
CA ARG A 245 -5.32 -23.06 -6.09
C ARG A 245 -5.33 -21.55 -5.85
N ARG A 246 -4.60 -21.05 -4.84
CA ARG A 246 -4.56 -19.60 -4.56
C ARG A 246 -3.95 -18.81 -5.71
N LEU A 247 -2.88 -19.32 -6.30
CA LEU A 247 -2.24 -18.71 -7.47
C LEU A 247 -3.18 -18.65 -8.69
N GLU A 248 -3.96 -19.71 -8.91
CA GLU A 248 -4.98 -19.74 -9.96
C GLU A 248 -6.11 -18.73 -9.68
N VAL A 249 -6.52 -18.56 -8.42
CA VAL A 249 -7.51 -17.54 -8.03
C VAL A 249 -6.99 -16.13 -8.35
N TRP A 250 -5.73 -15.82 -8.03
CA TRP A 250 -5.14 -14.52 -8.37
C TRP A 250 -5.16 -14.26 -9.88
N ARG A 251 -4.78 -15.27 -10.67
CA ARG A 251 -4.81 -15.19 -12.13
C ARG A 251 -6.22 -14.96 -12.67
N ARG A 252 -7.23 -15.64 -12.11
CA ARG A 252 -8.63 -15.48 -12.52
C ARG A 252 -9.21 -14.11 -12.16
N LEU A 253 -8.93 -13.61 -10.96
CA LEU A 253 -9.32 -12.26 -10.54
C LEU A 253 -8.74 -11.20 -11.47
N HIS A 254 -7.44 -11.30 -11.76
CA HIS A 254 -6.76 -10.41 -12.69
C HIS A 254 -7.38 -10.46 -14.09
N LYS A 255 -7.58 -11.67 -14.65
CA LYS A 255 -8.24 -11.84 -15.94
C LYS A 255 -9.68 -11.33 -15.93
N GLY A 256 -10.36 -11.39 -14.78
CA GLY A 256 -11.69 -10.85 -14.55
C GLY A 256 -11.73 -9.32 -14.43
N GLY A 257 -10.59 -8.63 -14.49
CA GLY A 257 -10.50 -7.16 -14.45
C GLY A 257 -10.48 -6.58 -13.03
N ALA A 258 -10.30 -7.40 -12.00
CA ALA A 258 -10.06 -6.88 -10.65
C ALA A 258 -8.68 -6.21 -10.59
N ARG A 259 -8.61 -5.02 -9.97
CA ARG A 259 -7.38 -4.27 -9.81
C ARG A 259 -6.74 -4.65 -8.48
N ILE A 260 -5.78 -5.56 -8.55
CA ILE A 260 -5.24 -6.25 -7.38
C ILE A 260 -4.13 -5.44 -6.72
N ALA A 261 -4.19 -5.34 -5.40
CA ALA A 261 -3.06 -4.97 -4.55
C ALA A 261 -2.78 -6.04 -3.50
N PHE A 262 -1.56 -6.08 -2.96
CA PHE A 262 -1.22 -6.98 -1.85
C PHE A 262 -1.01 -6.20 -0.55
N GLY A 263 -1.45 -6.80 0.56
CA GLY A 263 -1.13 -6.32 1.91
C GLY A 263 -0.61 -7.44 2.79
N THR A 264 0.31 -7.08 3.68
CA THR A 264 0.98 -8.03 4.57
C THR A 264 0.05 -8.56 5.67
N GLY A 265 -0.89 -7.73 6.12
CA GLY A 265 -1.74 -8.05 7.27
C GLY A 265 -0.91 -8.24 8.54
N SER A 266 -0.54 -9.48 8.84
CA SER A 266 0.35 -9.84 9.96
C SER A 266 1.57 -10.66 9.53
N GLU A 267 1.75 -10.88 8.22
CA GLU A 267 2.90 -11.58 7.66
C GLU A 267 4.14 -10.67 7.61
N SER A 268 5.31 -11.26 7.33
CA SER A 268 6.56 -10.49 7.25
C SER A 268 6.56 -9.53 6.04
N PRO A 269 7.17 -8.34 6.16
CA PRO A 269 7.29 -7.37 5.07
C PRO A 269 7.87 -7.94 3.76
N GLU A 270 8.80 -8.89 3.84
CA GLU A 270 9.42 -9.52 2.67
C GLU A 270 8.42 -10.29 1.80
N ALA A 271 7.31 -10.77 2.38
CA ALA A 271 6.28 -11.50 1.66
C ALA A 271 5.58 -10.64 0.58
N LEU A 272 5.60 -9.31 0.72
CA LEU A 272 4.99 -8.39 -0.24
C LEU A 272 5.65 -8.48 -1.63
N ARG A 273 6.99 -8.42 -1.67
CA ARG A 273 7.76 -8.54 -2.91
C ARG A 273 7.61 -9.92 -3.54
N LEU A 274 7.61 -10.98 -2.71
CA LEU A 274 7.41 -12.35 -3.16
C LEU A 274 6.03 -12.57 -3.77
N ALA A 275 4.98 -11.98 -3.18
CA ALA A 275 3.63 -12.04 -3.73
C ALA A 275 3.56 -11.41 -5.13
N ALA A 276 4.16 -10.23 -5.33
CA ALA A 276 4.23 -9.59 -6.64
C ALA A 276 5.01 -10.43 -7.66
N MET A 277 6.15 -11.01 -7.29
CA MET A 277 6.92 -11.88 -8.18
C MET A 277 6.12 -13.13 -8.60
N ALA A 278 5.42 -13.75 -7.66
CA ALA A 278 4.55 -14.87 -7.97
C ALA A 278 3.36 -14.46 -8.84
N PHE A 279 2.78 -13.29 -8.57
CA PHE A 279 1.69 -12.72 -9.35
C PHE A 279 2.12 -12.45 -10.80
N ALA A 280 3.30 -11.86 -11.02
CA ALA A 280 3.89 -11.68 -12.35
C ALA A 280 4.02 -13.02 -13.10
N ARG A 281 4.51 -14.05 -12.41
CA ARG A 281 4.68 -15.39 -12.99
C ARG A 281 3.36 -16.03 -13.42
N VAL A 282 2.31 -15.92 -12.60
CA VAL A 282 1.04 -16.63 -12.86
C VAL A 282 0.13 -15.87 -13.83
N THR A 283 0.27 -14.55 -13.91
CA THR A 283 -0.49 -13.70 -14.83
C THR A 283 0.20 -13.49 -16.17
N GLY A 284 1.54 -13.52 -16.19
CA GLY A 284 2.32 -13.07 -17.33
C GLY A 284 2.35 -11.54 -17.49
N ASP A 285 1.91 -10.79 -16.47
CA ASP A 285 1.79 -9.33 -16.49
C ASP A 285 2.69 -8.71 -15.38
N PRO A 286 3.97 -8.42 -15.70
CA PRO A 286 4.89 -7.82 -14.74
C PRO A 286 4.51 -6.37 -14.37
N ALA A 287 3.84 -5.63 -15.25
CA ALA A 287 3.39 -4.26 -14.97
C ALA A 287 2.25 -4.27 -13.95
N ALA A 288 1.25 -5.15 -14.11
CA ALA A 288 0.20 -5.35 -13.11
C ALA A 288 0.79 -5.80 -11.77
N ALA A 289 1.75 -6.74 -11.79
CA ALA A 289 2.43 -7.19 -10.59
C ALA A 289 3.19 -6.08 -9.87
N PHE A 290 3.94 -5.25 -10.59
CA PHE A 290 4.63 -4.13 -9.97
C PHE A 290 3.63 -3.10 -9.41
N SER A 291 2.56 -2.79 -10.16
CA SER A 291 1.50 -1.88 -9.70
C SER A 291 0.79 -2.39 -8.43
N SER A 292 0.67 -3.72 -8.26
CA SER A 292 -0.02 -4.34 -7.12
C SER A 292 0.63 -4.08 -5.77
N ILE A 293 1.91 -3.72 -5.76
CA ILE A 293 2.66 -3.34 -4.55
C ILE A 293 3.17 -1.90 -4.64
N THR A 294 2.62 -1.10 -5.56
CA THR A 294 2.97 0.32 -5.73
C THR A 294 1.70 1.14 -6.00
N SER A 295 1.40 1.49 -7.24
CA SER A 295 0.37 2.45 -7.59
C SER A 295 -1.06 1.97 -7.34
N THR A 296 -1.35 0.68 -7.53
CA THR A 296 -2.65 0.08 -7.21
C THR A 296 -2.84 -0.03 -5.70
N ALA A 297 -1.78 -0.37 -4.96
CA ALA A 297 -1.79 -0.36 -3.49
C ALA A 297 -2.04 1.06 -2.93
N GLY A 298 -1.44 2.10 -3.53
CA GLY A 298 -1.75 3.48 -3.18
C GLY A 298 -3.24 3.83 -3.35
N LEU A 299 -3.85 3.39 -4.45
CA LEU A 299 -5.28 3.62 -4.72
C LEU A 299 -6.20 2.85 -3.75
N VAL A 300 -5.84 1.63 -3.35
CA VAL A 300 -6.52 0.91 -2.27
C VAL A 300 -6.49 1.76 -0.99
N ALA A 301 -5.34 2.34 -0.67
CA ALA A 301 -5.16 3.26 0.45
C ALA A 301 -5.80 4.65 0.27
N GLY A 302 -6.50 4.90 -0.83
CA GLY A 302 -7.18 6.18 -1.09
C GLY A 302 -6.22 7.31 -1.46
N ARG A 303 -5.02 7.00 -1.94
CA ARG A 303 -3.96 7.96 -2.28
C ARG A 303 -3.45 7.73 -3.71
N SER A 304 -3.56 8.73 -4.57
CA SER A 304 -3.09 8.66 -5.95
C SER A 304 -1.64 9.13 -6.13
N ASP A 305 -1.06 9.75 -5.11
CA ASP A 305 0.26 10.39 -5.11
C ASP A 305 1.37 9.51 -4.50
N ILE A 306 1.07 8.29 -4.06
CA ILE A 306 2.06 7.34 -3.50
C ILE A 306 2.22 6.10 -4.39
N GLY A 307 3.38 5.44 -4.30
CA GLY A 307 3.68 4.26 -5.10
C GLY A 307 3.76 4.55 -6.60
N ARG A 308 4.18 5.76 -6.98
CA ARG A 308 4.29 6.21 -8.37
C ARG A 308 5.56 7.02 -8.58
N ILE A 309 5.98 7.11 -9.83
CA ILE A 309 7.15 7.90 -10.26
C ILE A 309 6.75 8.83 -11.41
N ASN A 310 5.89 9.78 -11.10
CA ASN A 310 5.38 10.78 -12.04
C ASN A 310 5.30 12.15 -11.37
N PRO A 311 5.20 13.25 -12.15
CA PRO A 311 5.04 14.58 -11.61
C PRO A 311 3.85 14.68 -10.64
N GLY A 312 4.07 15.31 -9.49
CA GLY A 312 3.08 15.48 -8.42
C GLY A 312 3.01 14.32 -7.41
N ALA A 313 3.66 13.18 -7.68
CA ALA A 313 3.76 12.10 -6.68
C ALA A 313 4.77 12.44 -5.58
N ARG A 314 4.58 11.85 -4.41
CA ARG A 314 5.54 11.90 -3.31
C ARG A 314 6.83 11.21 -3.72
N ALA A 315 7.96 11.79 -3.36
CA ALA A 315 9.29 11.23 -3.59
C ALA A 315 9.60 10.09 -2.60
N ASP A 316 8.81 9.02 -2.70
CA ASP A 316 8.99 7.74 -2.03
C ASP A 316 9.58 6.77 -3.05
N LEU A 317 10.91 6.65 -3.07
CA LEU A 317 11.67 5.98 -4.12
C LEU A 317 12.64 4.96 -3.53
N VAL A 318 12.94 3.90 -4.27
CA VAL A 318 13.93 2.91 -3.87
C VAL A 318 14.94 2.73 -5.00
N LEU A 319 16.22 2.77 -4.64
CA LEU A 319 17.32 2.46 -5.55
C LEU A 319 17.65 0.98 -5.44
N TRP A 320 17.61 0.29 -6.57
CA TRP A 320 17.82 -1.15 -6.70
C TRP A 320 19.05 -1.45 -7.55
N THR A 321 19.69 -2.60 -7.33
CA THR A 321 20.81 -3.03 -8.20
C THR A 321 20.35 -3.44 -9.60
N ALA A 322 19.09 -3.86 -9.75
CA ALA A 322 18.43 -4.24 -11.01
C ALA A 322 16.91 -4.11 -10.85
N HIS A 323 16.12 -4.62 -11.79
CA HIS A 323 14.65 -4.56 -11.72
C HIS A 323 14.10 -5.04 -10.35
N PRO A 324 13.14 -4.35 -9.70
CA PRO A 324 12.66 -4.70 -8.36
C PRO A 324 12.01 -6.09 -8.25
N LEU A 325 11.45 -6.64 -9.33
CA LEU A 325 10.89 -8.00 -9.34
C LEU A 325 11.90 -9.09 -9.74
N ASP A 326 13.18 -8.75 -9.96
CA ASP A 326 14.25 -9.73 -10.13
C ASP A 326 14.68 -10.29 -8.76
N ALA A 327 14.67 -11.61 -8.59
CA ALA A 327 15.03 -12.28 -7.34
C ALA A 327 16.46 -11.95 -6.83
N SER A 328 17.38 -11.66 -7.76
CA SER A 328 18.75 -11.29 -7.46
C SER A 328 18.90 -9.81 -7.06
N SER A 329 17.93 -8.96 -7.42
CA SER A 329 17.99 -7.53 -7.16
C SER A 329 17.96 -7.23 -5.66
N ARG A 330 18.81 -6.28 -5.26
CA ARG A 330 19.03 -5.84 -3.88
C ARG A 330 18.73 -4.34 -3.76
N ILE A 331 18.29 -3.93 -2.58
CA ILE A 331 18.08 -2.53 -2.24
C ILE A 331 19.42 -1.90 -1.91
N VAL A 332 19.69 -0.76 -2.54
CA VAL A 332 20.88 0.06 -2.32
C VAL A 332 20.56 1.21 -1.36
N GLY A 333 19.39 1.82 -1.49
CA GLY A 333 18.92 2.91 -0.65
C GLY A 333 17.43 3.16 -0.79
N VAL A 334 16.85 3.76 0.25
CA VAL A 334 15.41 4.05 0.33
C VAL A 334 15.22 5.54 0.57
N MET A 335 14.40 6.18 -0.24
CA MET A 335 14.00 7.57 -0.11
C MET A 335 12.53 7.66 0.28
N THR A 336 12.23 8.55 1.21
CA THR A 336 10.88 8.78 1.73
C THR A 336 10.65 10.27 1.90
N GLY A 337 9.67 10.82 1.17
CA GLY A 337 9.40 12.25 1.12
C GLY A 337 10.64 13.06 0.76
N GLY A 338 11.48 12.55 -0.15
CA GLY A 338 12.74 13.20 -0.55
C GLY A 338 13.93 12.99 0.40
N ARG A 339 13.73 12.41 1.60
CA ARG A 339 14.82 12.11 2.54
C ARG A 339 15.39 10.72 2.27
N MET A 340 16.70 10.63 2.05
CA MET A 340 17.37 9.35 1.80
C MET A 340 17.80 8.68 3.09
N THR A 341 17.47 7.40 3.23
CA THR A 341 17.93 6.48 4.26
C THR A 341 18.78 5.39 3.57
N PRO A 342 20.09 5.29 3.89
CA PRO A 342 20.90 4.19 3.38
C PRO A 342 20.33 2.84 3.84
N ALA A 343 20.36 1.83 2.97
CA ALA A 343 19.96 0.49 3.37
C ALA A 343 20.89 -0.03 4.49
N SER A 344 20.32 -0.68 5.51
CA SER A 344 21.11 -1.37 6.54
C SER A 344 21.94 -2.45 5.86
N SER A 345 23.27 -2.44 6.02
CA SER A 345 24.07 -3.60 5.63
C SER A 345 23.68 -4.77 6.53
N LYS A 346 23.03 -5.80 5.97
CA LYS A 346 23.04 -7.14 6.58
C LYS A 346 24.40 -7.77 6.35
#